data_AF-A0A4U9USC7-F1
#
_entry.id   AF-A0A4U9USC7-F1
#
_cell.length_a   1.000
_cell.length_b   1.000
_cell.length_c   1.000
_cell.angle_alpha   90.00
_cell.angle_beta   90.00
_cell.angle_gamma   90.00
#
_symmetry.space_group_name_H-M   'P 1'
#
loop_
_entity.id
_entity.type
_entity.pdbx_description
1 polymer ?
#
loop_
_entity_poly.entity_id
_entity_poly.type
_entity_poly.pdbx_seq_one_letter_code
_entity_poly.pdbx_strand_id
1 'polypeptide(L)'
;MHSEKERLKQNDDSLTLPPPERVVDTLLECTLWMCEYQGSSRSAESLCAGLPKGNQLTPSQALSALNNAGLTAGTVRRRAHEFSSHLMPIILLRKDRGAAILLASRRDEEGKLRFQIIFPEIGVDSP
;
A
#
# COMPACT_ATOMS: atom_id res chain seq x y z
N MET A 1 52.08 10.89 48.03
CA MET A 1 51.73 12.26 47.60
C MET A 1 50.90 12.14 46.33
N HIS A 2 49.62 12.54 46.41
CA HIS A 2 48.77 13.21 45.38
C HIS A 2 48.92 12.77 43.90
N SER A 3 47.90 12.49 43.09
CA SER A 3 46.46 12.84 43.00
C SER A 3 45.86 11.90 41.93
N GLU A 4 44.71 11.26 42.13
CA GLU A 4 43.35 11.78 41.81
C GLU A 4 43.15 12.11 40.33
N LYS A 5 42.52 11.17 39.59
CA LYS A 5 41.56 11.39 38.47
C LYS A 5 40.71 10.11 38.33
N GLU A 6 39.65 9.98 39.13
CA GLU A 6 38.26 10.32 38.76
C GLU A 6 37.72 9.60 37.52
N ARG A 7 36.64 8.84 37.77
CA ARG A 7 35.74 8.23 36.79
C ARG A 7 35.21 9.30 35.84
N LEU A 8 35.18 9.05 34.53
CA LEU A 8 33.98 9.10 33.68
C LEU A 8 34.30 8.93 32.19
N LYS A 9 33.33 8.33 31.47
CA LYS A 9 33.08 8.37 30.01
C LYS A 9 33.87 7.33 29.20
N GLN A 10 33.28 6.58 28.26
CA GLN A 10 32.06 6.79 27.50
C GLN A 10 31.53 5.41 27.06
N ASN A 11 30.26 5.12 27.35
CA ASN A 11 29.50 4.11 26.63
C ASN A 11 29.25 4.65 25.22
N ASP A 12 30.01 4.17 24.24
CA ASP A 12 29.77 4.40 22.81
C ASP A 12 28.99 3.20 22.24
N ASP A 13 27.81 2.95 22.80
CA ASP A 13 26.79 2.12 22.14
C ASP A 13 25.97 3.09 21.26
N SER A 14 26.61 3.52 20.18
CA SER A 14 26.12 4.57 19.30
C SER A 14 24.99 4.05 18.41
N LEU A 15 23.76 4.14 18.93
CA LEU A 15 22.49 4.38 18.21
C LEU A 15 22.49 3.97 16.73
N THR A 16 22.57 2.66 16.43
CA THR A 16 22.17 2.16 15.13
C THR A 16 20.64 2.27 15.07
N LEU A 17 20.14 3.37 14.49
CA LEU A 17 18.74 3.43 14.09
C LEU A 17 18.51 2.21 13.20
N PRO A 18 17.51 1.35 13.48
CA PRO A 18 17.14 0.31 12.54
C PRO A 18 16.92 0.98 11.18
N PRO A 19 17.35 0.36 10.06
CA PRO A 19 17.10 0.92 8.74
C PRO A 19 15.63 1.34 8.68
N PRO A 20 15.33 2.54 8.16
CA PRO A 20 13.98 3.07 8.20
C PRO A 20 13.06 1.98 7.70
N GLU A 21 12.17 1.52 8.59
CA GLU A 21 11.15 0.54 8.24
C GLU A 21 10.51 1.08 6.96
N ARG A 22 10.71 0.38 5.84
CA ARG A 22 10.21 0.87 4.55
C ARG A 22 8.70 0.95 4.72
N VAL A 23 8.19 2.16 4.95
CA VAL A 23 6.77 2.40 5.02
C VAL A 23 6.27 2.22 3.60
N VAL A 24 5.78 1.01 3.31
CA VAL A 24 5.22 0.68 2.01
C VAL A 24 3.95 1.51 1.83
N ASP A 25 3.92 2.33 0.79
CA ASP A 25 2.70 3.00 0.38
C ASP A 25 1.79 1.98 -0.32
N THR A 26 1.03 1.24 0.50
CA THR A 26 0.12 0.20 0.02
C THR A 26 -0.90 0.71 -0.99
N LEU A 27 -1.29 1.99 -0.95
CA LEU A 27 -2.21 2.55 -1.93
C LEU A 27 -1.53 2.79 -3.27
N LEU A 28 -0.30 3.30 -3.26
CA LEU A 28 0.51 3.41 -4.47
C LEU A 28 0.75 2.02 -5.10
N GLU A 29 1.13 1.02 -4.31
CA GLU A 29 1.34 -0.34 -4.79
C GLU A 29 0.06 -0.94 -5.40
N CYS A 30 -1.10 -0.76 -4.75
CA CYS A 30 -2.38 -1.17 -5.33
C CYS A 30 -2.67 -0.46 -6.66
N THR A 31 -2.31 0.82 -6.76
CA THR A 31 -2.54 1.61 -7.97
C THR A 31 -1.65 1.14 -9.12
N LEU A 32 -0.38 0.86 -8.84
CA LEU A 32 0.56 0.27 -9.80
C LEU A 32 0.08 -1.09 -10.28
N TRP A 33 -0.32 -1.96 -9.34
CA TRP A 33 -0.86 -3.28 -9.67
C TRP A 33 -2.10 -3.19 -10.57
N MET A 34 -3.02 -2.23 -10.33
CA MET A 34 -4.18 -2.01 -11.20
C MET A 34 -3.77 -1.57 -12.61
N CYS A 35 -2.72 -0.74 -12.72
CA CYS A 35 -2.19 -0.31 -14.01
C CYS A 35 -1.58 -1.49 -14.78
N GLU A 36 -0.81 -2.36 -14.09
CA GLU A 36 -0.27 -3.59 -14.66
C GLU A 36 -1.38 -4.55 -15.10
N TYR A 37 -2.39 -4.75 -14.26
CA TYR A 37 -3.54 -5.60 -14.55
C TYR A 37 -4.28 -5.18 -15.83
N GLN A 38 -4.38 -3.87 -16.08
CA GLN A 38 -5.01 -3.30 -17.29
C GLN A 38 -4.05 -3.19 -18.49
N GLY A 39 -2.84 -3.75 -18.40
CA GLY A 39 -1.85 -3.73 -19.49
C GLY A 39 -1.14 -2.37 -19.68
N SER A 40 -1.30 -1.44 -18.73
CA SER A 40 -0.72 -0.10 -18.76
C SER A 40 0.32 0.07 -17.64
N SER A 41 1.33 -0.81 -17.59
CA SER A 41 2.40 -0.71 -16.58
C SER A 41 3.11 0.66 -16.64
N ARG A 42 3.39 1.21 -15.46
CA ARG A 42 4.00 2.53 -15.24
C ARG A 42 4.94 2.44 -14.05
N SER A 43 6.01 3.22 -14.05
CA SER A 43 6.80 3.41 -12.83
C SER A 43 6.02 4.25 -11.81
N ALA A 44 6.36 4.11 -10.53
CA ALA A 44 5.81 4.94 -9.46
C ALA A 44 5.99 6.43 -9.76
N GLU A 45 7.17 6.84 -10.26
CA GLU A 45 7.44 8.24 -10.60
C GLU A 45 6.57 8.74 -11.75
N SER A 46 6.36 7.92 -12.78
CA SER A 46 5.50 8.29 -13.92
C SER A 46 4.04 8.38 -13.52
N LEU A 47 3.58 7.47 -12.68
CA LEU A 47 2.19 7.43 -12.22
C LEU A 47 1.86 8.61 -11.30
N CYS A 48 2.81 9.01 -10.45
CA CYS A 48 2.70 10.14 -9.53
C CYS A 48 3.09 11.49 -10.15
N ALA A 49 3.43 11.53 -11.44
CA ALA A 49 3.82 12.76 -12.11
C ALA A 49 2.72 13.81 -12.02
N GLY A 50 3.07 15.02 -11.55
CA GLY A 50 2.12 16.13 -11.38
C GLY A 50 1.25 16.05 -10.13
N LEU A 51 1.37 15.01 -9.30
CA LEU A 51 0.67 14.93 -8.02
C LEU A 51 1.42 15.70 -6.91
N PRO A 52 0.71 16.22 -5.89
CA PRO A 52 1.37 16.85 -4.75
C PRO A 52 2.26 15.84 -4.02
N LYS A 53 3.44 16.29 -3.59
CA LYS A 53 4.40 15.43 -2.87
C LYS A 53 3.90 15.14 -1.46
N GLY A 54 4.00 13.88 -1.05
CA GLY A 54 3.61 13.41 0.28
C GLY A 54 4.29 12.09 0.61
N ASN A 55 4.14 11.64 1.86
CA ASN A 55 4.74 10.39 2.32
C ASN A 55 3.95 9.15 1.86
N GLN A 56 2.64 9.31 1.64
CA GLN A 56 1.72 8.28 1.16
C GLN A 56 0.68 8.92 0.22
N LEU A 57 0.21 8.15 -0.74
CA LEU A 57 -0.87 8.52 -1.65
C LEU A 57 -2.17 8.65 -0.86
N THR A 58 -2.91 9.72 -1.13
CA THR A 58 -4.31 9.83 -0.70
C THR A 58 -5.23 9.17 -1.73
N PRO A 59 -6.47 8.79 -1.34
CA PRO A 59 -7.45 8.27 -2.31
C PRO A 59 -7.68 9.19 -3.51
N SER A 60 -7.73 10.51 -3.30
CA SER A 60 -7.90 11.47 -4.39
C SER A 60 -6.69 11.54 -5.32
N GLN A 61 -5.48 11.40 -4.78
CA GLN A 61 -4.25 11.30 -5.59
C GLN A 61 -4.19 9.98 -6.36
N ALA A 62 -4.60 8.87 -5.75
CA ALA A 62 -4.68 7.58 -6.43
C ALA A 62 -5.65 7.61 -7.62
N LEU A 63 -6.82 8.24 -7.47
CA LEU A 63 -7.75 8.47 -8.58
C LEU A 63 -7.11 9.31 -9.69
N SER A 64 -6.39 10.36 -9.32
CA SER A 64 -5.70 11.23 -10.29
C SER A 64 -4.58 10.48 -11.02
N ALA A 65 -3.82 9.64 -10.30
CA ALA A 65 -2.81 8.73 -10.86
C ALA A 65 -3.42 7.75 -11.86
N LEU A 66 -4.53 7.09 -11.51
CA LEU A 66 -5.23 6.16 -12.41
C LEU A 66 -5.73 6.87 -13.66
N ASN A 67 -6.29 8.07 -13.52
CA ASN A 67 -6.71 8.89 -14.66
C ASN A 67 -5.52 9.28 -15.55
N ASN A 68 -4.37 9.64 -14.97
CA ASN A 68 -3.14 9.93 -15.72
C ASN A 68 -2.62 8.70 -16.48
N ALA A 69 -2.88 7.50 -15.97
CA ALA A 69 -2.58 6.24 -16.64
C ALA A 69 -3.64 5.83 -17.69
N GLY A 70 -4.71 6.60 -17.88
CA GLY A 70 -5.78 6.33 -18.85
C GLY A 70 -6.89 5.41 -18.33
N LEU A 71 -6.90 5.12 -17.02
CA LEU A 71 -7.94 4.31 -16.38
C LEU A 71 -9.06 5.21 -15.87
N THR A 72 -10.31 4.76 -15.95
CA THR A 72 -11.44 5.42 -15.28
C THR A 72 -11.61 4.82 -13.90
N ALA A 73 -11.53 5.65 -12.85
CA ALA A 73 -11.67 5.22 -11.47
C ALA A 73 -12.63 6.11 -10.68
N GLY A 74 -13.27 5.55 -9.65
CA GLY A 74 -14.15 6.27 -8.74
C GLY A 74 -14.20 5.63 -7.36
N THR A 75 -14.44 6.44 -6.33
CA THR A 75 -14.57 5.96 -4.95
C THR A 75 -16.04 5.79 -4.60
N VAL A 76 -16.40 4.62 -4.06
CA VAL A 76 -17.76 4.32 -3.57
C VAL A 76 -17.70 3.60 -2.23
N ARG A 77 -18.75 3.75 -1.43
CA ARG A 77 -18.89 3.05 -0.15
C ARG A 77 -20.04 2.05 -0.21
N ARG A 78 -19.71 0.76 -0.20
CA ARG A 78 -20.65 -0.38 -0.21
C ARG A 78 -20.06 -1.53 0.59
N ARG A 79 -20.88 -2.55 0.92
CA ARG A 79 -20.37 -3.79 1.53
C ARG A 79 -19.61 -4.59 0.47
N ALA A 80 -18.54 -5.27 0.85
CA ALA A 80 -17.65 -5.96 -0.09
C ALA A 80 -18.36 -7.03 -0.95
N HIS A 81 -19.47 -7.61 -0.49
CA HIS A 81 -20.26 -8.60 -1.23
C HIS A 81 -21.32 -7.99 -2.16
N GLU A 82 -21.49 -6.67 -2.17
CA GLU A 82 -22.46 -5.97 -3.03
C GLU A 82 -21.86 -5.60 -4.40
N PHE A 83 -20.55 -5.80 -4.57
CA PHE A 83 -19.89 -5.60 -5.86
C PHE A 83 -20.12 -6.82 -6.75
N SER A 84 -20.47 -6.56 -8.02
CA SER A 84 -20.52 -7.60 -9.04
C SER A 84 -19.10 -8.15 -9.30
N SER A 85 -18.99 -9.44 -9.58
CA SER A 85 -17.74 -10.07 -10.01
C SER A 85 -17.16 -9.42 -11.27
N HIS A 86 -17.99 -8.80 -12.12
CA HIS A 86 -17.56 -8.07 -13.32
C HIS A 86 -16.79 -6.78 -13.03
N LEU A 87 -16.87 -6.24 -11.80
CA LEU A 87 -16.13 -5.05 -11.39
C LEU A 87 -14.76 -5.39 -10.79
N MET A 88 -14.47 -6.66 -10.57
CA MET A 88 -13.19 -7.07 -10.01
C MET A 88 -12.09 -6.95 -11.08
N PRO A 89 -10.87 -6.55 -10.70
CA PRO A 89 -10.38 -6.24 -9.35
C PRO A 89 -10.78 -4.83 -8.85
N ILE A 90 -10.92 -4.67 -7.53
CA ILE A 90 -11.19 -3.36 -6.89
C ILE A 90 -10.19 -3.04 -5.78
N ILE A 91 -9.81 -1.76 -5.65
CA ILE A 91 -9.00 -1.26 -4.53
C ILE A 91 -9.90 -1.05 -3.31
N LEU A 92 -9.55 -1.69 -2.19
CA LEU A 92 -10.15 -1.51 -0.88
C LEU A 92 -9.35 -0.51 -0.05
N LEU A 93 -10.01 0.56 0.40
CA LEU A 93 -9.42 1.52 1.34
C LEU A 93 -9.65 1.05 2.78
N ARG A 94 -8.57 0.98 3.56
CA ARG A 94 -8.61 0.56 4.97
C ARG A 94 -8.58 1.76 5.92
N LYS A 95 -9.04 1.55 7.15
CA LYS A 95 -9.13 2.60 8.18
C LYS A 95 -7.76 3.08 8.69
N ASP A 96 -6.75 2.23 8.58
CA ASP A 96 -5.36 2.49 8.97
C ASP A 96 -4.55 3.20 7.87
N ARG A 97 -5.24 3.82 6.89
CA ARG A 97 -4.64 4.43 5.69
C ARG A 97 -3.95 3.44 4.76
N GLY A 98 -4.12 2.14 4.99
CA GLY A 98 -3.68 1.10 4.07
C GLY A 98 -4.63 0.89 2.89
N ALA A 99 -4.18 0.12 1.91
CA ALA A 99 -4.99 -0.37 0.82
C ALA A 99 -4.74 -1.86 0.56
N ALA A 100 -5.72 -2.51 -0.05
CA ALA A 100 -5.63 -3.90 -0.50
C ALA A 100 -6.43 -4.07 -1.79
N ILE A 101 -6.21 -5.15 -2.52
CA ILE A 101 -6.92 -5.42 -3.78
C ILE A 101 -7.85 -6.59 -3.58
N LEU A 102 -9.14 -6.39 -3.81
CA LEU A 102 -10.10 -7.49 -3.83
C LEU A 102 -10.17 -8.06 -5.25
N LEU A 103 -9.79 -9.33 -5.39
CA LEU A 103 -9.79 -10.06 -6.66
C LEU A 103 -11.11 -10.78 -6.93
N ALA A 104 -11.72 -11.34 -5.88
CA ALA A 104 -12.94 -12.11 -6.02
C ALA A 104 -13.70 -12.21 -4.70
N SER A 105 -15.02 -12.40 -4.80
CA SER A 105 -15.87 -12.82 -3.70
C SER A 105 -16.72 -14.03 -4.14
N ARG A 106 -16.79 -15.06 -3.31
CA ARG A 106 -17.61 -16.26 -3.56
C ARG A 106 -18.29 -16.72 -2.27
N ARG A 107 -19.35 -17.51 -2.39
CA ARG A 107 -19.87 -18.31 -1.26
C ARG A 107 -19.28 -19.71 -1.34
N ASP A 108 -18.86 -20.26 -0.19
CA ASP A 108 -18.51 -21.67 -0.10
C ASP A 108 -19.77 -22.55 0.00
N GLU A 109 -19.57 -23.87 0.08
CA GLU A 109 -20.64 -24.87 0.17
C GLU A 109 -21.53 -24.69 1.41
N GLU A 110 -20.99 -24.07 2.47
CA GLU A 110 -21.71 -23.72 3.70
C GLU A 110 -22.43 -22.36 3.59
N GLY A 111 -22.36 -21.69 2.44
CA GLY A 111 -22.96 -20.38 2.21
C GLY A 111 -22.17 -19.19 2.78
N LYS A 112 -20.97 -19.42 3.36
CA LYS A 112 -20.13 -18.37 3.94
C LYS A 112 -19.42 -17.58 2.85
N LEU A 113 -19.33 -16.27 3.03
CA LEU A 113 -18.63 -15.39 2.10
C LEU A 113 -17.11 -15.53 2.26
N ARG A 114 -16.44 -15.80 1.14
CA ARG A 114 -14.99 -15.88 1.01
C ARG A 114 -14.51 -14.81 0.05
N PHE A 115 -13.44 -14.12 0.43
CA PHE A 115 -12.83 -13.06 -0.37
C PHE A 115 -11.39 -13.45 -0.71
N GLN A 116 -10.99 -13.17 -1.94
CA GLN A 116 -9.59 -13.28 -2.36
C GLN A 116 -9.00 -11.88 -2.41
N ILE A 117 -7.99 -11.63 -1.58
CA ILE A 117 -7.42 -10.30 -1.36
C ILE A 117 -5.91 -10.35 -1.54
N ILE A 118 -5.34 -9.36 -2.24
CA ILE A 118 -3.90 -9.07 -2.25
C ILE A 118 -3.63 -7.97 -1.23
N PHE A 119 -2.67 -8.22 -0.34
CA PHE A 119 -2.09 -7.21 0.55
C PHE A 119 -0.72 -6.83 0.01
N PRO A 120 -0.53 -5.62 -0.55
CA PRO A 120 0.75 -5.23 -1.16
C PRO A 120 1.92 -5.21 -0.16
N GLU A 121 1.66 -5.03 1.14
CA GLU A 121 2.67 -5.07 2.19
C GLU A 121 3.14 -6.50 2.51
N ILE A 122 2.35 -7.51 2.18
CA ILE A 122 2.72 -8.91 2.31
C ILE A 122 3.14 -9.35 0.92
N GLY A 123 4.44 -9.21 0.64
CA GLY A 123 5.02 -9.65 -0.62
C GLY A 123 4.53 -11.06 -0.96
N VAL A 124 3.63 -11.15 -1.94
CA VAL A 124 3.39 -12.41 -2.61
C VAL A 124 4.60 -12.56 -3.52
N ASP A 125 5.53 -13.41 -3.10
CA ASP A 125 6.41 -14.07 -4.05
C ASP A 125 5.47 -14.59 -5.16
N SER A 126 5.57 -14.01 -6.35
CA SER A 126 4.78 -14.46 -7.51
C SER A 126 4.97 -15.98 -7.62
N PRO A 127 3.88 -16.77 -7.73
CA PRO A 127 4.01 -18.20 -7.97
C PRO A 127 4.64 -18.50 -9.35
#